data_AF-A0AAW9IU86-F1
#
_entry.id   AF-A0AAW9IU86-F1
#
_cell.length_a   1.000
_cell.length_b   1.000
_cell.length_c   1.000
_cell.angle_alpha   90.00
_cell.angle_beta   90.00
_cell.angle_gamma   90.00
#
_symmetry.space_group_name_H-M   'P 1'
#
loop_
_entity.id
_entity.type
_entity.pdbx_description
1 polymer ?
#
loop_
_entity_poly.entity_id
_entity_poly.type
_entity_poly.pdbx_seq_one_letter_code
_entity_poly.pdbx_strand_id
1 'polypeptide(L)'
;MSGCKGEINILNSSFSNPHDDPINIHGTFLQVVERISDREFKVQYRLNATAVFPNFYVGDELEFMTKGNMIPVEGYRAKVAAVQGPTGDSNDGNLTDITITLDKDMPKDIVANGYVVENITYTP
;
A
#
# COMPACT_ATOMS: atom_id res chain seq x y z
N MET A 1 -4.85 8.15 -10.46
CA MET A 1 -5.80 7.37 -9.63
C MET A 1 -5.00 6.31 -8.93
N SER A 2 -5.06 6.25 -7.60
CA SER A 2 -4.39 5.20 -6.84
C SER A 2 -5.30 4.56 -5.81
N GLY A 3 -5.10 3.26 -5.56
CA GLY A 3 -5.90 2.52 -4.59
C GLY A 3 -7.37 2.41 -5.00
N CYS A 4 -7.64 2.12 -6.28
CA CYS A 4 -9.01 1.97 -6.80
C CYS A 4 -9.39 0.49 -6.93
N LYS A 5 -10.65 0.17 -6.63
CA LYS A 5 -11.26 -1.16 -6.90
C LYS A 5 -12.62 -1.00 -7.56
N GLY A 6 -13.09 -2.04 -8.23
CA GLY A 6 -14.36 -2.04 -8.96
C GLY A 6 -14.18 -1.67 -10.42
N GLU A 7 -15.04 -0.79 -10.95
CA GLU A 7 -15.07 -0.44 -12.36
C GLU A 7 -14.57 1.00 -12.56
N ILE A 8 -13.60 1.19 -13.46
CA ILE A 8 -13.10 2.52 -13.86
C ILE A 8 -13.54 2.77 -15.30
N ASN A 9 -14.51 3.67 -15.48
CA ASN A 9 -15.06 4.02 -16.78
C ASN A 9 -14.57 5.40 -17.24
N ILE A 10 -13.90 5.46 -18.39
CA ILE A 10 -13.45 6.69 -19.04
C ILE A 10 -14.05 6.72 -20.44
N LEU A 11 -15.19 7.39 -20.58
CA LEU A 11 -16.01 7.34 -21.81
C LEU A 11 -16.13 8.73 -22.43
N ASN A 12 -16.23 8.77 -23.76
CA ASN A 12 -16.53 9.98 -24.55
C ASN A 12 -15.61 11.18 -24.21
N SER A 13 -14.32 10.92 -23.97
CA SER A 13 -13.35 11.91 -23.48
C SER A 13 -12.33 12.31 -24.56
N SER A 14 -11.86 13.56 -24.50
CA SER A 14 -10.76 14.06 -25.31
C SER A 14 -9.72 14.70 -24.38
N PHE A 15 -8.47 14.26 -24.47
CA PHE A 15 -7.36 14.81 -23.70
C PHE A 15 -6.41 15.53 -24.68
N SER A 16 -6.33 16.86 -24.58
CA SER A 16 -5.50 17.68 -25.47
C SER A 16 -4.57 18.59 -24.68
N ASN A 17 -3.32 18.65 -25.09
CA ASN A 17 -2.24 19.45 -24.48
C ASN A 17 -1.99 19.20 -22.97
N PRO A 18 -2.00 17.94 -22.46
CA PRO A 18 -1.64 17.73 -21.08
C PRO A 18 -0.13 17.85 -20.88
N HIS A 19 0.28 18.38 -19.73
CA HIS A 19 1.68 18.45 -19.30
C HIS A 19 2.17 17.15 -18.65
N ASP A 20 1.26 16.20 -18.37
CA ASP A 20 1.50 14.90 -17.74
C ASP A 20 0.55 13.85 -18.35
N ASP A 21 0.63 12.60 -17.93
CA ASP A 21 -0.23 11.53 -18.42
C ASP A 21 -1.72 11.86 -18.14
N PRO A 22 -2.60 11.80 -19.15
CA PRO A 22 -4.02 12.09 -18.95
C PRO A 22 -4.70 11.08 -18.03
N ILE A 23 -4.15 9.86 -17.93
CA ILE A 23 -4.64 8.76 -17.09
C ILE A 23 -3.44 8.00 -16.56
N ASN A 24 -3.40 7.83 -15.24
CA ASN A 24 -2.50 6.90 -14.56
C ASN A 24 -3.32 6.18 -13.48
N ILE A 25 -3.40 4.85 -13.54
CA ILE A 25 -4.11 4.01 -12.59
C ILE A 25 -3.12 3.00 -12.02
N HIS A 26 -2.89 3.03 -10.70
CA HIS A 26 -1.86 2.21 -10.06
C HIS A 26 -2.18 1.92 -8.59
N GLY A 27 -1.63 0.85 -8.01
CA GLY A 27 -1.60 0.69 -6.56
C GLY A 27 -0.49 1.53 -5.91
N THR A 28 -0.41 1.53 -4.58
CA THR A 28 0.67 2.22 -3.84
C THR A 28 1.48 1.22 -3.03
N PHE A 29 2.78 1.14 -3.33
CA PHE A 29 3.75 0.39 -2.54
C PHE A 29 4.24 1.21 -1.34
N LEU A 30 4.12 0.66 -0.14
CA LEU A 30 4.71 1.25 1.07
C LEU A 30 5.90 0.41 1.49
N GLN A 31 6.98 1.07 1.91
CA GLN A 31 8.19 0.36 2.31
C GLN A 31 8.04 -0.19 3.73
N VAL A 32 8.41 -1.45 3.94
CA VAL A 32 8.57 -2.02 5.28
C VAL A 32 9.74 -1.32 5.98
N VAL A 33 9.47 -0.64 7.09
CA VAL A 33 10.49 0.10 7.86
C VAL A 33 10.80 -0.55 9.20
N GLU A 34 9.91 -1.40 9.70
CA GLU A 34 10.09 -2.12 10.96
C GLU A 34 9.28 -3.42 10.96
N ARG A 35 9.86 -4.51 11.47
CA ARG A 35 9.13 -5.71 11.86
C ARG A 35 8.97 -5.67 13.38
N ILE A 36 7.73 -5.53 13.85
CA ILE A 36 7.41 -5.37 15.28
C ILE A 36 7.22 -6.74 15.92
N SER A 37 6.55 -7.66 15.23
CA SER A 37 6.36 -9.05 15.65
C SER A 37 6.25 -9.97 14.43
N ASP A 38 5.88 -11.25 14.63
CA ASP A 38 5.64 -12.17 13.52
C ASP A 38 4.43 -11.81 12.67
N ARG A 39 3.49 -11.02 13.21
CA ARG A 39 2.28 -10.59 12.49
C ARG A 39 2.16 -9.09 12.34
N GLU A 40 3.04 -8.32 12.96
CA GLU A 40 2.92 -6.86 13.00
C GLU A 40 4.17 -6.20 12.43
N PHE A 41 3.95 -5.21 11.56
CA PHE A 41 5.00 -4.47 10.88
C PHE A 41 4.58 -3.02 10.69
N LYS A 42 5.58 -2.15 10.59
CA LYS A 42 5.40 -0.75 10.22
C LYS A 42 5.85 -0.55 8.79
N VAL A 43 5.03 0.18 8.04
CA VAL A 43 5.33 0.61 6.68
C VAL A 43 5.26 2.11 6.56
N GLN A 44 5.94 2.66 5.57
CA GLN A 44 6.07 4.11 5.40
C GLN A 44 5.87 4.53 3.94
N TYR A 45 5.13 5.62 3.76
CA TYR A 45 5.10 6.40 2.52
C TYR A 45 6.46 7.03 2.24
N ARG A 46 7.02 6.78 1.05
CA ARG A 46 8.29 7.40 0.64
C ARG A 46 8.15 8.76 -0.03
N LEU A 47 6.93 9.11 -0.44
CA LEU A 47 6.63 10.38 -1.07
C LEU A 47 5.57 11.11 -0.24
N ASN A 48 5.87 12.34 0.18
CA ASN A 48 4.93 13.11 1.00
C ASN A 48 3.61 13.39 0.27
N ALA A 49 3.63 13.48 -1.06
CA ALA A 49 2.45 13.71 -1.88
C ALA A 49 1.45 12.53 -1.89
N THR A 50 1.84 11.35 -1.40
CA THR A 50 0.97 10.16 -1.29
C THR A 50 0.62 9.81 0.15
N ALA A 51 1.21 10.49 1.13
CA ALA A 51 0.95 10.31 2.55
C ALA A 51 -0.44 10.83 2.95
N VAL A 52 -0.82 10.67 4.23
CA VAL A 52 -2.11 11.13 4.82
C VAL A 52 -3.34 10.24 4.51
N PHE A 53 -3.31 9.42 3.46
CA PHE A 53 -4.46 8.59 3.09
C PHE A 53 -4.49 7.21 3.79
N PRO A 54 -5.67 6.68 4.13
CA PRO A 54 -5.82 5.30 4.60
C PRO A 54 -5.65 4.30 3.43
N ASN A 55 -4.47 3.68 3.31
CA ASN A 55 -4.18 2.72 2.22
C ASN A 55 -4.57 1.26 2.53
N PHE A 56 -4.87 0.94 3.78
CA PHE A 56 -5.20 -0.42 4.22
C PHE A 56 -6.40 -0.37 5.16
N TYR A 57 -7.31 -1.34 5.01
CA TYR A 57 -8.47 -1.54 5.87
C TYR A 57 -8.51 -2.97 6.39
N VAL A 58 -9.15 -3.17 7.55
CA VAL A 58 -9.37 -4.52 8.09
C VAL A 58 -10.13 -5.37 7.07
N GLY A 59 -9.59 -6.56 6.78
CA GLY A 59 -10.13 -7.51 5.80
C GLY A 59 -9.47 -7.43 4.43
N ASP A 60 -8.72 -6.36 4.12
CA ASP A 60 -8.00 -6.23 2.86
C ASP A 60 -6.91 -7.29 2.74
N GLU A 61 -6.74 -7.83 1.54
CA GLU A 61 -5.61 -8.67 1.16
C GLU A 61 -4.41 -7.81 0.74
N LEU A 62 -3.22 -8.22 1.15
CA LEU A 62 -1.95 -7.62 0.79
C LEU A 62 -0.90 -8.65 0.35
N GLU A 63 0.09 -8.16 -0.38
CA GLU A 63 1.22 -8.94 -0.88
C GLU A 63 2.52 -8.15 -0.63
N PHE A 64 3.60 -8.88 -0.32
CA PHE A 64 4.94 -8.32 -0.15
C PHE A 64 5.74 -8.49 -1.43
N MET A 65 6.60 -7.53 -1.74
CA MET A 65 7.52 -7.57 -2.88
C MET A 65 8.92 -7.15 -2.43
N THR A 66 9.94 -7.73 -3.04
CA THR A 66 11.32 -7.32 -2.85
C THR A 66 11.51 -5.89 -3.36
N LYS A 67 12.06 -5.00 -2.54
CA LYS A 67 12.20 -3.57 -2.88
C LYS A 67 13.10 -3.33 -4.09
N GLY A 68 14.15 -4.15 -4.28
CA GLY A 68 15.18 -3.91 -5.29
C GLY A 68 14.76 -4.25 -6.72
N ASN A 69 13.82 -5.17 -6.89
CA ASN A 69 13.42 -5.70 -8.20
C ASN A 69 11.93 -6.00 -8.33
N MET A 70 11.12 -5.65 -7.32
CA MET A 70 9.66 -5.74 -7.34
C MET A 70 9.12 -7.15 -7.60
N ILE A 71 9.84 -8.18 -7.14
CA ILE A 71 9.39 -9.57 -7.26
C ILE A 71 8.49 -9.90 -6.07
N PRO A 72 7.25 -10.39 -6.29
CA PRO A 72 6.38 -10.84 -5.21
C PRO A 72 6.99 -11.97 -4.40
N VAL A 73 6.70 -11.98 -3.10
CA VAL A 73 7.07 -13.12 -2.24
C VAL A 73 6.16 -14.29 -2.56
N GLU A 74 6.73 -15.29 -3.24
CA GLU A 74 6.00 -16.43 -3.78
C GLU A 74 5.22 -17.19 -2.70
N GLY A 75 3.97 -17.52 -2.99
CA GLY A 75 3.11 -18.29 -2.10
C GLY A 75 2.65 -17.55 -0.84
N TYR A 76 2.91 -16.24 -0.74
CA TYR A 76 2.53 -15.46 0.43
C TYR A 76 1.61 -14.27 0.11
N ARG A 77 0.38 -14.35 0.62
CA ARG A 77 -0.57 -13.25 0.76
C ARG A 77 -1.23 -13.32 2.12
N ALA A 78 -1.62 -12.20 2.70
CA ALA A 78 -2.24 -12.16 4.01
C ALA A 78 -3.35 -11.12 4.06
N LYS A 79 -4.23 -11.24 5.06
CA LYS A 79 -5.26 -10.24 5.31
C LYS A 79 -4.88 -9.30 6.44
N VAL A 80 -5.28 -8.06 6.33
CA VAL A 80 -5.17 -7.06 7.39
C VAL A 80 -6.16 -7.42 8.50
N ALA A 81 -5.64 -7.73 9.68
CA ALA A 81 -6.43 -7.97 10.89
C ALA A 81 -6.61 -6.71 11.73
N ALA A 82 -5.63 -5.80 11.73
CA ALA A 82 -5.70 -4.50 12.38
C ALA A 82 -4.79 -3.50 11.65
N VAL A 83 -5.12 -2.22 11.71
CA VAL A 83 -4.35 -1.14 11.10
C VAL A 83 -4.40 0.11 11.97
N GLN A 84 -3.26 0.75 12.14
CA GLN A 84 -3.12 2.06 12.79
C GLN A 84 -2.28 2.96 11.89
N GLY A 85 -2.83 4.11 11.52
CA GLY A 85 -2.18 5.04 10.61
C GLY A 85 -3.06 6.24 10.30
N PRO A 86 -2.77 6.98 9.23
CA PRO A 86 -3.58 8.11 8.78
C PRO A 86 -5.00 7.65 8.42
N THR A 87 -6.01 8.40 8.87
CA THR A 87 -7.42 8.14 8.56
C THR A 87 -7.92 8.93 7.35
N GLY A 88 -7.16 9.95 6.91
CA GLY A 88 -7.59 10.94 5.93
C GLY A 88 -8.42 12.10 6.50
N ASP A 89 -8.89 11.99 7.75
CA ASP A 89 -9.80 12.97 8.37
C ASP A 89 -9.10 13.90 9.40
N SER A 90 -7.81 13.68 9.67
CA SER A 90 -7.02 14.48 10.62
C SER A 90 -5.58 14.67 10.14
N ASN A 91 -4.99 15.83 10.46
CA ASN A 91 -3.57 16.10 10.23
C ASN A 91 -2.70 15.88 11.48
N ASP A 92 -3.25 15.28 12.52
CA ASP A 92 -2.56 15.04 13.77
C ASP A 92 -1.76 13.73 13.73
N GLY A 93 -0.62 13.69 14.42
CA GLY A 93 0.20 12.50 14.55
C GLY A 93 1.09 12.21 13.35
N ASN A 94 1.51 10.94 13.21
CA ASN A 94 2.39 10.52 12.12
C ASN A 94 1.54 10.21 10.88
N LEU A 95 1.70 11.03 9.84
CA LEU A 95 0.91 10.93 8.61
C LEU A 95 1.54 10.03 7.53
N THR A 96 2.74 9.52 7.78
CA THR A 96 3.53 8.75 6.80
C THR A 96 3.64 7.28 7.15
N ASP A 97 3.44 6.91 8.41
CA ASP A 97 3.65 5.55 8.90
C ASP A 97 2.31 4.85 9.13
N ILE A 98 2.27 3.57 8.77
CA ILE A 98 1.13 2.69 9.01
C ILE A 98 1.65 1.44 9.72
N THR A 99 1.10 1.13 10.89
CA THR A 99 1.29 -0.16 11.55
C THR A 99 0.17 -1.10 11.10
N ILE A 100 0.54 -2.27 10.61
CA ILE A 100 -0.38 -3.29 10.09
C ILE A 100 -0.17 -4.58 10.88
N THR A 101 -1.26 -5.16 11.35
CA THR A 101 -1.30 -6.52 11.90
C THR A 101 -1.95 -7.45 10.89
N LEU A 102 -1.32 -8.59 10.60
CA LEU A 102 -1.80 -9.63 9.70
C LEU A 102 -2.62 -10.70 10.42
N ASP A 103 -3.45 -11.39 9.66
CA ASP A 103 -4.20 -12.57 10.10
C ASP A 103 -3.32 -13.80 10.37
N LYS A 104 -2.12 -13.86 9.78
CA LYS A 104 -1.13 -14.93 9.93
C LYS A 104 0.31 -14.42 9.93
N ASP A 105 1.24 -15.26 10.36
CA ASP A 105 2.66 -14.92 10.45
C ASP A 105 3.25 -14.55 9.08
N MET A 106 4.11 -13.53 9.08
CA MET A 106 4.93 -13.12 7.94
C MET A 106 6.11 -14.08 7.75
N PRO A 107 6.53 -14.36 6.50
CA PRO A 107 7.78 -15.07 6.22
C PRO A 107 8.94 -14.40 6.97
N LYS A 108 9.89 -15.21 7.46
CA LYS A 108 10.97 -14.75 8.34
C LYS A 108 11.96 -13.82 7.63
N ASP A 109 12.05 -13.95 6.32
CA ASP A 109 12.86 -13.14 5.42
C ASP A 109 12.29 -11.74 5.17
N ILE A 110 11.02 -11.48 5.49
CA ILE A 110 10.45 -10.12 5.47
C ILE A 110 11.11 -9.29 6.58
N VAL A 111 12.00 -8.40 6.16
CA VAL A 111 12.77 -7.50 7.03
C VAL A 111 12.64 -6.04 6.59
N ALA A 112 12.93 -5.13 7.53
CA ALA A 112 12.97 -3.70 7.26
C ALA A 112 13.89 -3.37 6.08
N ASN A 113 13.45 -2.44 5.24
CA ASN A 113 14.15 -1.90 4.07
C ASN A 113 14.43 -2.87 2.92
N GLY A 114 14.16 -4.17 3.08
CA GLY A 114 14.25 -5.17 2.02
C GLY A 114 13.00 -5.32 1.18
N TYR A 115 11.84 -4.93 1.73
CA TYR A 115 10.53 -5.21 1.13
C TYR A 115 9.64 -3.97 1.07
N VAL A 116 8.71 -4.02 0.13
CA VAL A 116 7.53 -3.16 0.06
C VAL A 116 6.28 -4.02 0.19
N VAL A 117 5.16 -3.39 0.51
CA VAL A 117 3.85 -4.02 0.59
C VAL A 117 2.86 -3.23 -0.27
N GLU A 118 1.93 -3.94 -0.88
CA GLU A 118 0.81 -3.35 -1.62
C GLU A 118 -0.52 -3.91 -1.13
N ASN A 119 -1.56 -3.08 -1.16
CA ASN A 119 -2.94 -3.52 -0.94
C ASN A 119 -3.56 -4.04 -2.24
N ILE A 120 -3.48 -5.35 -2.46
CA ILE A 120 -3.97 -5.98 -3.69
C ILE A 120 -5.51 -6.08 -3.76
N THR A 121 -6.22 -5.63 -2.74
CA THR A 121 -7.69 -5.45 -2.80
C THR A 121 -8.08 -4.22 -3.63
N TYR A 122 -7.18 -3.24 -3.73
CA TYR A 122 -7.38 -1.96 -4.41
C TYR A 122 -6.32 -1.70 -5.49
N THR A 123 -5.77 -2.79 -6.05
CA THR A 123 -4.90 -2.75 -7.22
C THR A 123 -5.72 -3.21 -8.44
N PRO A 124 -5.96 -2.34 -9.43
CA PRO A 124 -6.73 -2.66 -10.63
C PRO A 124 -5.99 -3.53 -11.65
#